data_AF-A0A7K1THG1-F1
#
_entry.id   AF-A0A7K1THG1-F1
#
_cell.length_a   1.000
_cell.length_b   1.000
_cell.length_c   1.000
_cell.angle_alpha   90.00
_cell.angle_beta   90.00
_cell.angle_gamma   90.00
#
_symmetry.space_group_name_H-M   'P 1'
#
loop_
_entity.id
_entity.type
_entity.pdbx_description
1 polymer ?
#
loop_
_entity_poly.entity_id
_entity_poly.type
_entity_poly.pdbx_seq_one_letter_code
_entity_poly.pdbx_strand_id
1 'polypeptide(L)'
;MDNTLPSFIDYFRQLVTEHVELQTFVHGAAGRIIAGTRSGFTYPVLWLETPSMGLTDKDGTTPFGQRASAFVVLHNTEGDSYADQDKKWASTEALALEVLSRLRHDKKTRRHTFDLNGGQLEAVATMTVDNEIGWRYEFSLGDYVSLKYDATRWEGKTV
;
A
#
# COMPACT_ATOMS: atom_id res chain seq x y z
N MET A 1 -0.06 -4.75 -20.37
CA MET A 1 0.60 -3.82 -19.43
C MET A 1 1.41 -4.65 -18.46
N ASP A 2 2.55 -4.11 -18.02
CA ASP A 2 3.49 -4.81 -17.17
C ASP A 2 3.00 -4.81 -15.72
N ASN A 3 2.81 -5.99 -15.13
CA ASN A 3 2.32 -6.17 -13.76
C ASN A 3 3.50 -6.38 -12.81
N THR A 4 4.41 -5.42 -12.80
CA THR A 4 5.63 -5.44 -12.02
C THR A 4 5.47 -4.58 -10.77
N LEU A 5 6.33 -4.82 -9.79
CA LEU A 5 6.36 -4.01 -8.57
C LEU A 5 6.55 -2.50 -8.87
N PRO A 6 7.42 -2.07 -9.81
CA PRO A 6 7.53 -0.66 -10.17
C PRO A 6 6.23 -0.07 -10.71
N SER A 7 5.53 -0.74 -11.64
CA SER A 7 4.26 -0.22 -12.18
C SER A 7 3.15 -0.16 -11.14
N PHE A 8 3.18 -1.06 -10.15
CA PHE A 8 2.31 -1.03 -8.98
C PHE A 8 2.59 0.16 -8.06
N ILE A 9 3.86 0.42 -7.75
CA ILE A 9 4.27 1.57 -6.94
C ILE A 9 3.95 2.89 -7.66
N ASP A 10 4.22 2.96 -8.97
CA ASP A 10 3.97 4.14 -9.79
C ASP A 10 2.47 4.48 -9.86
N TYR A 11 1.61 3.46 -9.84
CA TYR A 11 0.17 3.66 -9.76
C TYR A 11 -0.23 4.43 -8.49
N PHE A 12 0.23 4.01 -7.30
CA PHE A 12 -0.07 4.72 -6.06
C PHE A 12 0.59 6.11 -5.99
N ARG A 13 1.80 6.25 -6.56
CA ARG A 13 2.43 7.57 -6.69
C ARG A 13 1.58 8.52 -7.52
N GLN A 14 1.02 8.03 -8.63
CA GLN A 14 0.12 8.80 -9.49
C GLN A 14 -1.17 9.19 -8.76
N LEU A 15 -1.71 8.32 -7.88
CA LEU A 15 -2.88 8.68 -7.07
C LEU A 15 -2.63 9.96 -6.26
N VAL A 16 -1.47 10.08 -5.60
CA VAL A 16 -1.13 11.29 -4.84
C VAL A 16 -0.97 12.51 -5.75
N THR A 17 -0.39 12.35 -6.94
CA THR A 17 -0.25 13.46 -7.90
C THR A 17 -1.60 13.95 -8.44
N GLU A 18 -2.60 13.07 -8.54
CA GLU A 18 -3.92 13.40 -9.07
C GLU A 18 -4.92 13.84 -8.00
N HIS A 19 -4.73 13.42 -6.74
CA HIS A 19 -5.59 13.77 -5.64
C HIS A 19 -5.33 15.19 -5.17
N VAL A 20 -6.39 15.96 -4.88
CA VAL A 20 -6.25 17.38 -4.51
C VAL A 20 -5.78 17.58 -3.07
N GLU A 21 -6.05 16.63 -2.17
CA GLU A 21 -5.70 16.73 -0.75
C GLU A 21 -4.43 15.96 -0.34
N LEU A 22 -4.10 14.84 -0.98
CA LEU A 22 -2.94 14.03 -0.59
C LEU A 22 -1.66 14.76 -0.99
N GLN A 23 -0.70 14.87 -0.07
CA GLN A 23 0.48 15.70 -0.26
C GLN A 23 1.75 14.88 -0.52
N THR A 24 1.89 13.73 0.14
CA THR A 24 3.11 12.93 0.08
C THR A 24 2.82 11.47 -0.22
N PHE A 25 3.62 10.87 -1.10
CA PHE A 25 3.64 9.42 -1.34
C PHE A 25 4.88 8.78 -0.72
N VAL A 26 4.70 7.69 0.01
CA VAL A 26 5.80 6.86 0.54
C VAL A 26 5.56 5.39 0.16
N HIS A 27 6.63 4.67 -0.18
CA HIS A 27 6.59 3.21 -0.34
C HIS A 27 7.68 2.54 0.49
N GLY A 28 7.32 1.50 1.24
CA GLY A 28 8.25 0.66 1.99
C GLY A 28 7.63 -0.01 3.20
N ALA A 29 8.48 -0.65 4.01
CA ALA A 29 8.10 -1.16 5.33
C ALA A 29 7.97 -0.02 6.37
N ALA A 30 7.38 -0.32 7.53
CA ALA A 30 7.14 0.64 8.62
C ALA A 30 8.40 1.45 9.02
N GLY A 31 9.58 0.82 8.99
CA GLY A 31 10.85 1.49 9.27
C GLY A 31 11.13 2.70 8.37
N ARG A 32 10.58 2.74 7.15
CA ARG A 32 10.74 3.87 6.22
C ARG A 32 9.89 5.07 6.61
N ILE A 33 8.72 4.86 7.19
CA ILE A 33 7.89 5.93 7.76
C ILE A 33 8.53 6.47 9.04
N ILE A 34 9.02 5.58 9.91
CA ILE A 34 9.73 5.97 11.15
C ILE A 34 11.02 6.76 10.83
N ALA A 35 11.73 6.41 9.75
CA ALA A 35 12.90 7.17 9.31
C ALA A 35 12.52 8.50 8.65
N GLY A 36 11.41 8.52 7.90
CA GLY A 36 10.99 9.65 7.10
C GLY A 36 10.23 10.75 7.86
N THR A 37 9.63 10.44 9.00
CA THR A 37 9.09 11.42 9.97
C THR A 37 10.14 12.46 10.35
N ARG A 38 11.40 12.02 10.54
CA ARG A 38 12.56 12.91 10.76
C ARG A 38 12.93 13.79 9.56
N SER A 39 12.45 13.46 8.37
CA SER A 39 12.77 14.13 7.10
C SER A 39 11.70 15.12 6.62
N GLY A 40 10.58 15.25 7.32
CA GLY A 40 9.56 16.29 7.07
C GLY A 40 8.57 15.93 5.97
N PHE A 41 7.68 14.96 6.22
CA PHE A 41 6.55 14.72 5.34
C PHE A 41 5.52 15.85 5.43
N THR A 42 4.91 16.20 4.29
CA THR A 42 3.71 17.03 4.27
C THR A 42 2.49 16.11 4.35
N TYR A 43 1.63 16.33 5.35
CA TYR A 43 0.41 15.56 5.56
C TYR A 43 -0.78 16.18 4.81
N PRO A 44 -1.78 15.40 4.39
CA PRO A 44 -1.92 13.94 4.55
C PRO A 44 -0.96 13.12 3.68
N VAL A 45 -0.44 12.03 4.25
CA VAL A 45 0.49 11.09 3.59
C VAL A 45 -0.27 9.86 3.12
N LEU A 46 -0.01 9.41 1.88
CA LEU A 46 -0.36 8.07 1.43
C LEU A 46 0.88 7.18 1.45
N TRP A 47 0.88 6.19 2.32
CA TRP A 47 1.94 5.20 2.45
C TRP A 47 1.49 3.86 1.87
N LEU A 48 2.22 3.35 0.89
CA LEU A 48 2.08 1.99 0.37
C LEU A 48 3.05 1.05 1.07
N GLU A 49 2.53 0.03 1.74
CA GLU A 49 3.33 -1.07 2.28
C GLU A 49 3.91 -1.91 1.12
N THR A 50 5.13 -2.41 1.27
CA THR A 50 5.70 -3.35 0.30
C THR A 50 4.87 -4.63 0.29
N PRO A 51 4.38 -5.10 -0.88
CA PRO A 51 3.58 -6.31 -0.95
C PRO A 51 4.30 -7.53 -0.37
N SER A 52 3.60 -8.30 0.45
CA SER A 52 4.01 -9.63 0.87
C SER A 52 3.50 -10.67 -0.13
N MET A 53 4.11 -11.85 -0.12
CA MET A 53 3.69 -12.95 -0.99
C MET A 53 3.57 -14.25 -0.20
N GLY A 54 2.36 -14.81 -0.19
CA GLY A 54 2.09 -16.14 0.31
C GLY A 54 2.49 -17.17 -0.74
N LEU A 55 3.55 -17.94 -0.46
CA LEU A 55 3.97 -19.06 -1.30
C LEU A 55 3.34 -20.33 -0.74
N THR A 56 2.26 -20.79 -1.36
CA THR A 56 1.61 -22.05 -0.98
C THR A 56 1.59 -22.95 -2.21
N ASP A 57 2.25 -24.10 -2.11
CA ASP A 57 2.21 -25.15 -3.12
C ASP A 57 1.80 -26.44 -2.43
N LYS A 58 0.51 -26.75 -2.46
CA LYS A 58 0.00 -27.99 -1.86
C LYS A 58 0.22 -29.19 -2.77
N ASP A 59 0.01 -29.04 -4.09
CA ASP A 59 0.02 -30.16 -5.06
C ASP A 59 0.32 -29.71 -6.51
N GLY A 60 0.96 -28.55 -6.73
CA GLY A 60 1.22 -27.99 -8.07
C GLY A 60 -0.01 -27.43 -8.80
N THR A 61 -1.19 -27.52 -8.20
CA THR A 61 -2.48 -27.06 -8.76
C THR A 61 -3.01 -25.79 -8.09
N THR A 62 -2.44 -25.40 -6.95
CA THR A 62 -2.80 -24.16 -6.26
C THR A 62 -2.10 -22.98 -6.94
N PRO A 63 -2.80 -21.86 -7.18
CA PRO A 63 -2.14 -20.65 -7.68
C PRO A 63 -0.98 -20.25 -6.78
N PHE A 64 0.23 -20.24 -7.34
CA PHE A 64 1.43 -19.91 -6.61
C PHE A 64 1.57 -18.40 -6.45
N GLY A 65 1.92 -17.94 -5.24
CA GLY A 65 2.30 -16.55 -5.00
C GLY A 65 1.14 -15.56 -4.96
N GLN A 66 0.17 -15.78 -4.07
CA GLN A 66 -0.83 -14.75 -3.75
C GLN A 66 -0.13 -13.56 -3.10
N ARG A 67 -0.30 -12.36 -3.66
CA ARG A 67 0.28 -11.14 -3.11
C ARG A 67 -0.76 -10.38 -2.29
N ALA A 68 -0.35 -9.87 -1.14
CA ALA A 68 -1.15 -8.97 -0.31
C ALA A 68 -0.35 -7.70 -0.02
N SER A 69 -1.04 -6.58 0.08
CA SER A 69 -0.46 -5.28 0.37
C SER A 69 -1.43 -4.49 1.22
N ALA A 70 -0.94 -3.43 1.86
CA ALA A 70 -1.81 -2.42 2.43
C ALA A 70 -1.39 -1.02 1.97
N PHE A 71 -2.33 -0.09 2.02
CA PHE A 71 -2.00 1.32 2.05
C PHE A 71 -2.46 1.91 3.38
N VAL A 72 -1.80 2.99 3.79
CA VAL A 72 -2.12 3.74 5.00
C VAL A 72 -2.24 5.21 4.63
N VAL A 73 -3.33 5.85 5.06
CA VAL A 73 -3.45 7.31 5.02
C VAL A 73 -3.16 7.83 6.42
N LEU A 74 -2.20 8.75 6.56
CA LEU A 74 -1.79 9.31 7.84
C LEU A 74 -1.93 10.82 7.87
N HIS A 75 -2.20 11.34 9.06
CA HIS A 75 -2.13 12.76 9.39
C HIS A 75 -1.38 12.96 10.72
N ASN A 76 -0.56 14.01 10.79
CA ASN A 76 0.10 14.41 12.03
C ASN A 76 -0.90 15.08 12.99
N THR A 77 -0.87 14.71 14.27
CA THR A 77 -1.59 15.38 15.35
C THR A 77 -0.65 16.32 16.12
N GLU A 78 -0.36 17.50 15.54
CA GLU A 78 0.50 18.52 16.16
C GLU A 78 -0.09 19.12 17.46
N GLY A 79 -1.27 18.69 17.91
CA GLY A 79 -1.96 19.23 19.08
C GLY A 79 -2.57 18.17 19.99
N ASP A 80 -2.58 18.47 21.29
CA ASP A 80 -3.15 17.63 22.36
C ASP A 80 -4.69 17.70 22.47
N SER A 81 -5.36 18.39 21.54
CA SER A 81 -6.82 18.51 21.57
C SER A 81 -7.47 17.28 20.96
N TYR A 82 -8.23 16.52 21.76
CA TYR A 82 -9.06 15.42 21.28
C TYR A 82 -9.99 15.84 20.13
N ALA A 83 -10.52 17.06 20.15
CA ALA A 83 -11.39 17.55 19.08
C ALA A 83 -10.65 17.77 17.75
N ASP A 84 -9.34 18.05 17.76
CA ASP A 84 -8.53 18.12 16.53
C ASP A 84 -8.18 16.71 16.03
N GLN A 85 -7.87 15.80 16.96
CA GLN A 85 -7.64 14.40 16.65
C GLN A 85 -8.89 13.76 16.00
N ASP A 86 -10.08 14.01 16.52
CA ASP A 86 -11.35 13.52 15.96
C ASP A 86 -11.56 14.00 14.51
N LYS A 87 -11.21 15.26 14.22
CA LYS A 87 -11.30 15.81 12.85
C LYS A 87 -10.29 15.13 11.92
N LYS A 88 -9.08 14.86 12.40
CA LYS A 88 -8.04 14.17 11.63
C LYS A 88 -8.37 12.70 11.41
N TRP A 89 -8.98 12.04 12.39
CA TRP A 89 -9.55 10.69 12.23
C TRP A 89 -10.60 10.65 11.12
N ALA A 90 -11.57 11.57 11.16
CA ALA A 90 -12.62 11.65 10.15
C ALA A 90 -12.08 12.01 8.76
N SER A 91 -11.13 12.95 8.69
CA SER A 91 -10.50 13.36 7.42
C SER A 91 -9.70 12.23 6.80
N THR A 92 -8.87 11.53 7.58
CA THR A 92 -8.09 10.40 7.07
C THR A 92 -8.97 9.21 6.70
N GLU A 93 -10.09 8.99 7.38
CA GLU A 93 -11.08 7.97 7.01
C GLU A 93 -11.67 8.28 5.63
N ALA A 94 -12.13 9.53 5.43
CA ALA A 94 -12.68 9.98 4.16
C ALA A 94 -11.68 9.81 3.01
N LEU A 95 -10.42 10.23 3.21
CA LEU A 95 -9.35 10.05 2.23
C LEU A 95 -9.06 8.58 1.92
N ALA A 96 -9.04 7.71 2.94
CA ALA A 96 -8.85 6.28 2.72
C ALA A 96 -10.00 5.68 1.88
N LEU A 97 -11.24 6.07 2.16
CA LEU A 97 -12.41 5.67 1.38
C LEU A 97 -12.37 6.21 -0.06
N GLU A 98 -11.84 7.41 -0.29
CA GLU A 98 -11.64 7.96 -1.63
C GLU A 98 -10.57 7.19 -2.43
N VAL A 99 -9.45 6.82 -1.78
CA VAL A 99 -8.45 5.93 -2.37
C VAL A 99 -9.09 4.58 -2.73
N LEU A 100 -9.88 3.98 -1.85
CA LEU A 100 -10.62 2.74 -2.14
C LEU A 100 -11.59 2.88 -3.31
N SER A 101 -12.33 4.00 -3.35
CA SER A 101 -13.24 4.31 -4.44
C SER A 101 -12.49 4.37 -5.77
N ARG A 102 -11.30 5.00 -5.78
CA ARG A 102 -10.44 5.07 -6.95
C ARG A 102 -9.90 3.70 -7.37
N LEU A 103 -9.44 2.87 -6.43
CA LEU A 103 -9.03 1.47 -6.70
C LEU A 103 -10.17 0.66 -7.32
N ARG A 104 -11.40 0.83 -6.81
CA ARG A 104 -12.60 0.15 -7.31
C ARG A 104 -13.00 0.63 -8.71
N HIS A 105 -12.84 1.92 -8.99
CA HIS A 105 -13.06 2.49 -10.31
C HIS A 105 -12.05 1.93 -11.33
N ASP A 106 -10.77 1.97 -10.99
CA ASP A 106 -9.67 1.57 -11.87
C ASP A 106 -9.58 0.05 -12.08
N LYS A 107 -10.11 -0.75 -11.16
CA LYS A 107 -10.28 -2.22 -11.34
C LYS A 107 -11.02 -2.54 -12.65
N LYS A 108 -11.98 -1.70 -13.06
CA LYS A 108 -12.75 -1.92 -14.30
C LYS A 108 -11.97 -1.53 -15.57
N THR A 109 -10.95 -0.69 -15.45
CA THR A 109 -10.22 -0.10 -16.58
C THR A 109 -8.83 -0.73 -16.82
N ARG A 110 -8.50 -1.81 -16.10
CA ARG A 110 -7.40 -2.78 -16.36
C ARG A 110 -5.95 -2.32 -16.09
N ARG A 111 -5.69 -1.41 -15.13
CA ARG A 111 -4.28 -1.11 -14.76
C ARG A 111 -3.64 -2.13 -13.82
N HIS A 112 -4.35 -2.56 -12.77
CA HIS A 112 -3.94 -3.58 -11.81
C HIS A 112 -5.17 -4.35 -11.31
N THR A 113 -5.05 -5.65 -11.06
CA THR A 113 -6.17 -6.43 -10.50
C THR A 113 -6.12 -6.35 -8.97
N PHE A 114 -7.02 -5.57 -8.38
CA PHE A 114 -7.21 -5.52 -6.93
C PHE A 114 -8.35 -6.46 -6.52
N ASP A 115 -8.10 -7.34 -5.56
CA ASP A 115 -9.17 -7.98 -4.81
C ASP A 115 -9.42 -7.20 -3.52
N LEU A 116 -10.47 -6.39 -3.57
CA LEU A 116 -10.91 -5.55 -2.46
C LEU A 116 -11.95 -6.28 -1.60
N ASN A 117 -12.33 -7.51 -1.93
CA ASN A 117 -13.26 -8.27 -1.11
C ASN A 117 -12.58 -8.73 0.18
N GLY A 118 -13.26 -8.55 1.31
CA GLY A 118 -12.73 -8.97 2.61
C GLY A 118 -11.58 -8.11 3.14
N GLY A 119 -11.24 -7.00 2.48
CA GLY A 119 -10.27 -6.04 3.02
C GLY A 119 -10.81 -5.37 4.30
N GLN A 120 -9.90 -5.01 5.18
CA GLN A 120 -10.20 -4.40 6.47
C GLN A 120 -9.60 -3.00 6.52
N LEU A 121 -10.42 -2.02 6.93
CA LEU A 121 -10.00 -0.66 7.20
C LEU A 121 -9.83 -0.52 8.72
N GLU A 122 -8.59 -0.40 9.18
CA GLU A 122 -8.23 -0.39 10.60
C GLU A 122 -7.63 0.94 11.00
N ALA A 123 -8.03 1.44 12.16
CA ALA A 123 -7.43 2.62 12.76
C ALA A 123 -5.98 2.30 13.15
N VAL A 124 -5.05 3.17 12.76
CA VAL A 124 -3.64 3.10 13.12
C VAL A 124 -3.22 4.42 13.76
N ALA A 125 -2.63 4.32 14.93
CA ALA A 125 -1.91 5.41 15.58
C ALA A 125 -0.45 4.97 15.69
N THR A 126 0.45 5.66 15.01
CA THR A 126 1.87 5.35 15.13
C THR A 126 2.36 5.91 16.46
N MET A 127 2.95 5.06 17.30
CA MET A 127 3.67 5.50 18.50
C MET A 127 5.03 6.10 18.13
N THR A 128 5.08 6.94 17.09
CA THR A 128 6.27 7.65 16.63
C THR A 128 6.32 9.05 17.25
N VAL A 129 7.41 9.77 16.98
CA VAL A 129 7.64 11.12 17.52
C VAL A 129 6.60 12.14 17.02
N ASP A 130 5.98 11.89 15.87
CA ASP A 130 5.13 12.84 15.16
C ASP A 130 3.62 12.67 15.43
N ASN A 131 3.25 11.85 16.43
CA ASN A 131 1.86 11.58 16.82
C ASN A 131 0.92 11.40 15.61
N GLU A 132 1.19 10.42 14.74
CA GLU A 132 0.42 10.26 13.51
C GLU A 132 -0.77 9.34 13.76
N ILE A 133 -1.90 9.71 13.17
CA ILE A 133 -3.12 8.90 13.18
C ILE A 133 -3.65 8.72 11.77
N GLY A 134 -4.41 7.65 11.56
CA GLY A 134 -5.10 7.45 10.29
C GLY A 134 -5.53 6.00 10.09
N TRP A 135 -5.67 5.59 8.84
CA TRP A 135 -6.33 4.32 8.52
C TRP A 135 -5.48 3.47 7.60
N ARG A 136 -5.34 2.20 7.95
CA ARG A 136 -4.69 1.15 7.17
C ARG A 136 -5.75 0.31 6.48
N TYR A 137 -5.61 0.12 5.18
CA TYR A 137 -6.44 -0.82 4.43
C TYR A 137 -5.62 -1.92 3.80
N GLU A 138 -5.93 -3.17 4.15
CA GLU A 138 -5.31 -4.36 3.57
C GLU A 138 -6.11 -4.93 2.40
N PHE A 139 -5.42 -5.35 1.35
CA PHE A 139 -6.01 -5.93 0.16
C PHE A 139 -5.12 -6.99 -0.49
N SER A 140 -5.76 -7.89 -1.23
CA SER A 140 -5.07 -8.86 -2.08
C SER A 140 -4.90 -8.30 -3.50
N LEU A 141 -3.81 -8.68 -4.17
CA LEU A 141 -3.65 -8.50 -5.60
C LEU A 141 -4.19 -9.75 -6.30
N GLY A 142 -5.09 -9.56 -7.27
CA GLY A 142 -5.75 -10.66 -7.98
C GLY A 142 -4.85 -11.36 -9.01
N ASP A 143 -3.64 -10.85 -9.25
CA ASP A 143 -2.72 -11.44 -10.21
C ASP A 143 -1.64 -12.28 -9.51
N TYR A 144 -1.51 -13.53 -9.93
CA TYR A 144 -0.51 -14.48 -9.45
C TYR A 144 0.86 -14.22 -10.08
N VAL A 145 1.91 -14.50 -9.30
CA VAL A 145 3.28 -14.47 -9.83
C VAL A 145 3.58 -15.82 -10.47
N SER A 146 3.75 -15.82 -11.80
CA SER A 146 4.19 -17.02 -12.52
C SER A 146 5.66 -17.30 -12.21
N LEU A 147 5.92 -18.43 -11.54
CA LEU A 147 7.25 -19.01 -11.48
C LEU A 147 7.57 -19.64 -12.84
N LYS A 148 8.53 -19.06 -13.57
CA LYS A 148 9.09 -19.68 -14.77
C LYS A 148 10.49 -20.18 -14.45
N TYR A 149 10.70 -21.48 -14.63
CA TYR A 149 12.05 -22.04 -14.66
C TYR A 149 12.74 -21.59 -15.95
N ASP A 150 13.95 -21.07 -15.82
CA ASP A 150 14.80 -20.69 -16.94
C ASP A 150 16.16 -21.36 -16.76
N ALA A 151 16.34 -22.53 -17.38
CA ALA A 151 17.54 -23.36 -17.27
C ALA A 151 18.83 -22.58 -17.57
N THR A 152 18.77 -21.61 -18.50
CA THR A 152 19.95 -20.83 -18.93
C THR A 152 20.51 -19.95 -17.81
N ARG A 153 19.74 -19.67 -16.76
CA ARG A 153 20.17 -18.92 -15.57
C ARG A 153 20.80 -19.78 -14.49
N TRP A 154 20.76 -21.11 -14.63
CA TRP A 154 21.22 -22.07 -13.61
C TRP A 154 22.34 -22.98 -14.12
N GLU A 155 22.28 -23.39 -15.38
CA GLU A 155 23.23 -24.31 -15.99
C GLU A 155 24.32 -23.52 -16.73
N GLY A 156 25.49 -23.35 -16.10
CA GLY A 156 26.61 -22.59 -16.67
C GLY A 156 27.67 -22.12 -15.68
N LYS A 157 27.42 -22.24 -14.36
CA LYS A 157 28.49 -22.12 -13.36
C LYS A 157 29.24 -23.45 -13.28
N THR A 158 30.29 -23.60 -14.07
CA THR A 158 31.39 -24.51 -13.72
C THR A 158 31.98 -24.01 -12.40
N VAL A 159 31.92 -24.85 -11.37
CA VAL A 159 32.53 -24.58 -10.05
C VAL A 159 34.04 -24.57 -10.17
#